data_AF-A0A0Q4TM89-F1
#
_entry.id   AF-A0A0Q4TM89-F1
#
_cell.length_a   1.000
_cell.length_b   1.000
_cell.length_c   1.000
_cell.angle_alpha   90.00
_cell.angle_beta   90.00
_cell.angle_gamma   90.00
#
_symmetry.space_group_name_H-M   'P 1'
#
loop_
_entity.id
_entity.type
_entity.pdbx_description
1 polymer ?
#
loop_
_entity_poly.entity_id
_entity_poly.type
_entity_poly.pdbx_seq_one_letter_code
_entity_poly.pdbx_strand_id
1 'polypeptide(L)'
;MGNAGANTLNGGAGADLLYGRAGNDTFVFSTALGSSNIDRLTDFAADDTIQLARDGFTALSAGDLASSAFKDLGNTGAVVDSNDRILYNHDTGALSYDADGSGTAKTAIQFAVIDTKVMLTHADFLVA
;
A
#
# COMPACT_ATOMS: atom_id res chain seq x y z
N MET A 1 -6.78 -7.23 -13.69
CA MET A 1 -7.98 -6.43 -13.98
C MET A 1 -9.20 -7.13 -13.40
N GLY A 2 -10.12 -6.38 -12.81
CA GLY A 2 -11.41 -6.81 -12.28
C GLY A 2 -12.61 -6.53 -13.17
N ASN A 3 -13.79 -6.43 -12.57
CA ASN A 3 -15.12 -6.27 -13.15
C ASN A 3 -16.00 -5.40 -12.24
N ALA A 4 -17.33 -5.58 -12.25
CA ALA A 4 -18.26 -4.72 -11.51
C ALA A 4 -18.60 -5.23 -10.10
N GLY A 5 -18.03 -6.34 -9.67
CA GLY A 5 -18.20 -6.89 -8.32
C GLY A 5 -16.88 -6.86 -7.55
N ALA A 6 -16.95 -7.14 -6.26
CA ALA A 6 -15.77 -7.23 -5.39
C ALA A 6 -14.78 -8.28 -5.90
N ASN A 7 -13.56 -7.86 -6.25
CA ASN A 7 -12.53 -8.71 -6.80
C ASN A 7 -11.28 -8.72 -5.92
N THR A 8 -10.61 -9.87 -5.86
CA THR A 8 -9.25 -9.97 -5.34
C THR A 8 -8.28 -9.98 -6.50
N LEU A 9 -7.38 -9.00 -6.54
CA LEU A 9 -6.45 -8.75 -7.63
C LEU A 9 -5.01 -8.86 -7.11
N ASN A 10 -4.22 -9.70 -7.75
CA ASN A 10 -2.80 -9.86 -7.47
C ASN A 10 -2.03 -9.76 -8.79
N GLY A 11 -1.14 -8.76 -8.92
CA GLY A 11 -0.29 -8.59 -10.11
C GLY A 11 0.76 -9.69 -10.23
N GLY A 12 1.25 -10.16 -9.09
CA GLY A 12 2.36 -11.09 -9.02
C GLY A 12 3.68 -10.34 -8.93
N ALA A 13 4.65 -10.72 -9.76
CA ALA A 13 5.96 -10.09 -9.78
C ALA A 13 6.13 -9.28 -11.06
N GLY A 14 6.77 -8.12 -10.95
CA GLY A 14 6.95 -7.17 -12.03
C GLY A 14 6.18 -5.88 -11.74
N ALA A 15 6.27 -4.90 -12.64
CA ALA A 15 5.48 -3.69 -12.50
C ALA A 15 4.14 -3.86 -13.23
N ASP A 16 3.07 -4.12 -12.48
CA ASP A 16 1.76 -4.41 -13.05
C ASP A 16 0.82 -3.20 -13.05
N LEU A 17 -0.14 -3.19 -13.98
CA LEU A 17 -1.26 -2.26 -13.96
C LEU A 17 -2.50 -2.98 -13.44
N LEU A 18 -2.99 -2.57 -12.28
CA LEU A 18 -4.14 -3.14 -11.62
C LEU A 18 -5.34 -2.19 -11.76
N TYR A 19 -6.45 -2.77 -12.19
CA TYR A 19 -7.73 -2.09 -12.41
C TYR A 19 -8.78 -2.88 -11.62
N GLY A 20 -9.36 -2.30 -10.57
CA GLY A 20 -10.48 -2.84 -9.80
C GLY A 20 -11.78 -2.76 -10.59
N ARG A 21 -12.03 -1.57 -11.13
CA ARG A 21 -13.26 -1.07 -11.75
C ARG A 21 -14.32 -0.71 -10.71
N ALA A 22 -15.38 -1.51 -10.59
CA ALA A 22 -16.48 -1.18 -9.68
C ALA A 22 -16.68 -2.32 -8.69
N GLY A 23 -17.20 -2.01 -7.52
CA GLY A 23 -17.18 -2.92 -6.38
C GLY A 23 -16.10 -2.50 -5.40
N ASN A 24 -16.04 -3.23 -4.27
CA ASN A 24 -15.03 -3.03 -3.25
C ASN A 24 -13.97 -4.09 -3.47
N ASP A 25 -12.85 -3.68 -4.05
CA ASP A 25 -11.81 -4.57 -4.52
C ASP A 25 -10.70 -4.73 -3.48
N THR A 26 -9.98 -5.85 -3.55
CA THR A 26 -8.81 -6.14 -2.71
C THR A 26 -7.58 -6.31 -3.59
N PHE A 27 -6.60 -5.43 -3.41
CA PHE A 27 -5.33 -5.45 -4.13
C PHE A 27 -4.26 -6.13 -3.26
N VAL A 28 -3.79 -7.29 -3.69
CA VAL A 28 -2.92 -8.18 -2.91
C VAL A 28 -1.47 -8.01 -3.31
N PHE A 29 -0.62 -7.70 -2.34
CA PHE A 29 0.83 -7.65 -2.47
C PHE A 29 1.45 -8.84 -1.75
N SER A 30 1.88 -9.84 -2.53
CA SER A 30 2.39 -11.12 -1.99
C SER A 30 3.72 -11.58 -2.59
N THR A 31 4.41 -10.71 -3.32
CA THR A 31 5.69 -11.01 -3.97
C THR A 31 6.82 -10.17 -3.38
N ALA A 32 8.06 -10.52 -3.72
CA ALA A 32 9.23 -9.83 -3.20
C ALA A 32 9.25 -8.36 -3.65
N LEU A 33 9.36 -7.42 -2.70
CA LEU A 33 9.41 -5.99 -3.00
C LEU A 33 10.74 -5.62 -3.68
N GLY A 34 10.70 -4.59 -4.53
CA GLY A 34 11.90 -4.07 -5.16
C GLY A 34 11.60 -3.03 -6.23
N SER A 35 12.64 -2.32 -6.69
CA SER A 35 12.51 -1.23 -7.66
C SER A 35 11.97 -1.65 -9.03
N SER A 36 11.96 -2.95 -9.34
CA SER A 36 11.36 -3.52 -10.56
C SER A 36 9.96 -4.08 -10.34
N ASN A 37 9.44 -4.04 -9.11
CA ASN A 37 8.17 -4.63 -8.68
C ASN A 37 7.31 -3.53 -8.02
N ILE A 38 6.95 -2.52 -8.81
CA ILE A 38 6.15 -1.38 -8.36
C ILE A 38 4.86 -1.38 -9.19
N ASP A 39 3.77 -1.79 -8.57
CA ASP A 39 2.48 -1.86 -9.24
C ASP A 39 1.80 -0.49 -9.30
N ARG A 40 0.91 -0.30 -10.26
CA ARG A 40 0.04 0.88 -10.33
C ARG A 40 -1.41 0.47 -10.16
N LEU A 41 -2.04 0.99 -9.10
CA LEU A 41 -3.46 0.84 -8.86
C LEU A 41 -4.15 2.04 -9.51
N THR A 42 -4.75 1.78 -10.66
CA THR A 42 -5.14 2.84 -11.61
C THR A 42 -6.46 3.52 -11.28
N ASP A 43 -7.35 2.82 -10.55
CA ASP A 43 -8.71 3.25 -10.23
C ASP A 43 -9.09 2.97 -8.76
N PHE A 44 -8.10 2.78 -7.88
CA PHE A 44 -8.32 2.50 -6.45
C PHE A 44 -9.21 3.56 -5.80
N ALA A 45 -10.23 3.11 -5.08
CA ALA A 45 -11.19 3.93 -4.35
C ALA A 45 -11.07 3.72 -2.83
N ALA A 46 -11.68 4.62 -2.05
CA ALA A 46 -11.63 4.57 -0.58
C ALA A 46 -12.34 3.34 0.04
N ASP A 47 -13.22 2.67 -0.72
CA ASP A 47 -13.91 1.46 -0.27
C ASP A 47 -13.14 0.17 -0.62
N ASP A 48 -12.01 0.30 -1.34
CA ASP A 48 -11.12 -0.81 -1.67
C ASP A 48 -10.17 -1.11 -0.50
N THR A 49 -9.52 -2.28 -0.57
CA THR A 49 -8.57 -2.74 0.45
C THR A 49 -7.22 -3.07 -0.18
N ILE A 50 -6.14 -2.69 0.49
CA ILE A 50 -4.78 -3.13 0.20
C ILE A 50 -4.44 -4.27 1.15
N GLN A 51 -4.25 -5.47 0.60
CA GLN A 51 -3.87 -6.64 1.37
C GLN A 51 -2.36 -6.89 1.25
N LEU A 52 -1.69 -6.92 2.40
CA LEU A 52 -0.25 -7.09 2.53
C LEU A 52 0.05 -8.50 3.05
N ALA A 53 0.74 -9.32 2.25
CA ALA A 53 1.10 -10.67 2.68
C ALA A 53 2.25 -10.65 3.70
N ARG A 54 2.11 -11.37 4.82
CA ARG A 54 3.10 -11.34 5.91
C ARG A 54 4.53 -11.68 5.52
N ASP A 55 4.69 -12.57 4.54
CA ASP A 55 6.01 -13.01 4.08
C ASP A 55 6.83 -11.86 3.46
N GLY A 56 6.16 -10.87 2.86
CA GLY A 56 6.78 -9.66 2.31
C GLY A 56 6.81 -8.48 3.28
N PHE A 57 5.89 -8.44 4.24
CA PHE A 57 5.67 -7.33 5.18
C PHE A 57 5.92 -7.76 6.64
N THR A 58 7.09 -8.33 6.89
CA THR A 58 7.43 -9.08 8.12
C THR A 58 7.45 -8.27 9.42
N ALA A 59 7.56 -6.94 9.35
CA ALA A 59 7.52 -6.03 10.50
C ALA A 59 6.08 -5.69 10.93
N LEU A 60 5.08 -6.13 10.17
CA LEU A 60 3.67 -5.94 10.49
C LEU A 60 3.09 -7.13 11.27
N SER A 61 2.15 -6.82 12.16
CA SER A 61 1.30 -7.82 12.80
C SER A 61 0.14 -8.18 11.88
N ALA A 62 -0.32 -9.45 11.95
CA ALA A 62 -1.48 -9.91 11.19
C ALA A 62 -2.77 -9.20 11.63
N GLY A 63 -3.72 -9.07 10.70
CA GLY A 63 -5.00 -8.39 10.91
C GLY A 63 -4.97 -6.95 10.42
N ASP A 64 -5.82 -6.12 11.01
CA ASP A 64 -5.93 -4.70 10.65
C ASP A 64 -4.59 -3.98 10.90
N LEU A 65 -4.22 -3.08 10.00
CA LEU A 65 -3.03 -2.26 10.20
C LEU A 65 -3.22 -1.33 11.40
N ALA A 66 -2.28 -1.38 12.34
CA ALA A 66 -2.27 -0.47 13.47
C ALA A 66 -2.15 0.98 12.99
N SER A 67 -2.93 1.89 13.56
CA SER A 67 -2.90 3.31 13.20
C SER A 67 -1.52 3.94 13.34
N SER A 68 -0.74 3.48 14.33
CA SER A 68 0.64 3.92 14.56
C SER A 68 1.67 3.36 13.58
N ALA A 69 1.25 2.48 12.66
CA ALA A 69 2.10 1.91 11.62
C ALA A 69 1.88 2.57 10.25
N PHE A 70 0.92 3.48 10.14
CA PHE A 70 0.60 4.19 8.90
C PHE A 70 0.98 5.66 9.01
N LYS A 71 1.69 6.17 8.00
CA LYS A 71 1.98 7.60 7.85
C LYS A 71 1.63 8.08 6.46
N ASP A 72 0.86 9.15 6.41
CA ASP A 72 0.65 9.92 5.19
C ASP A 72 1.61 11.13 5.14
N LEU A 73 2.54 11.06 4.19
CA LEU A 73 3.61 11.99 3.88
C LEU A 73 3.16 13.19 3.03
N GLY A 74 1.96 13.16 2.44
CA GLY A 74 1.41 14.32 1.73
C GLY A 74 0.96 15.44 2.70
N ASN A 75 0.77 15.11 3.97
CA ASN A 75 0.44 16.10 4.99
C ASN A 75 1.60 17.08 5.20
N THR A 76 1.28 18.38 5.20
CA THR A 76 2.27 19.43 5.49
C THR A 76 2.88 19.20 6.87
N GLY A 77 4.20 19.02 6.92
CA GLY A 77 4.94 18.77 8.15
C GLY A 77 4.90 17.32 8.64
N ALA A 78 4.51 16.36 7.80
CA ALA A 78 4.59 14.94 8.14
C ALA A 78 6.00 14.54 8.57
N VAL A 79 6.09 13.87 9.72
CA VAL A 79 7.32 13.29 10.26
C VAL A 79 7.15 11.77 10.27
N VAL A 80 8.17 11.06 9.80
CA VAL A 80 8.24 9.60 9.88
C VAL A 80 8.83 9.21 11.22
N ASP A 81 8.09 8.41 11.95
CA ASP A 81 8.43 7.87 13.27
C ASP A 81 8.92 6.41 13.12
N SER A 82 9.66 5.92 14.10
CA SER A 82 10.25 4.56 14.03
C SER A 82 9.22 3.40 14.05
N ASN A 83 7.97 3.69 14.36
CA ASN A 83 6.86 2.75 14.35
C ASN A 83 6.06 2.79 13.04
N ASP A 84 6.28 3.79 12.18
CA ASP A 84 5.67 3.81 10.86
C ASP A 84 6.27 2.70 10.00
N ARG A 85 5.40 1.98 9.30
CA ARG A 85 5.76 0.83 8.46
C ARG A 85 5.19 0.97 7.06
N ILE A 86 3.99 1.54 6.94
CA ILE A 86 3.38 1.86 5.66
C ILE A 86 3.40 3.37 5.49
N LEU A 87 4.14 3.82 4.50
CA LEU A 87 4.29 5.23 4.15
C LEU A 87 3.54 5.48 2.86
N TYR A 88 2.53 6.32 2.91
CA TYR A 88 1.78 6.78 1.74
C TYR A 88 2.09 8.24 1.50
N ASN A 89 2.20 8.67 0.25
CA ASN A 89 2.26 10.08 -0.10
C ASN A 89 1.09 10.40 -1.03
N HIS A 90 0.03 11.03 -0.52
CA HIS A 90 -1.13 11.33 -1.35
C HIS A 90 -0.88 12.39 -2.44
N ASP A 91 0.17 13.21 -2.35
CA ASP A 91 0.49 14.15 -3.43
C ASP A 91 1.01 13.41 -4.68
N THR A 92 1.70 12.30 -4.47
CA THR A 92 2.34 11.51 -5.55
C THR A 92 1.65 10.18 -5.84
N GLY A 93 0.86 9.67 -4.89
CA GLY A 93 0.30 8.32 -4.90
C GLY A 93 1.30 7.24 -4.46
N ALA A 94 2.54 7.58 -4.10
CA ALA A 94 3.56 6.60 -3.77
C ALA A 94 3.23 5.86 -2.46
N LEU A 95 3.30 4.53 -2.50
CA LEU A 95 3.08 3.67 -1.35
C LEU A 95 4.32 2.79 -1.12
N SER A 96 4.86 2.87 0.10
CA SER A 96 6.14 2.29 0.47
C SER A 96 6.09 1.56 1.79
N TYR A 97 6.98 0.59 1.95
CA TYR A 97 7.15 -0.20 3.16
C TYR A 97 8.49 0.10 3.83
N ASP A 98 8.44 0.57 5.07
CA ASP A 98 9.58 0.81 5.95
C ASP A 98 9.77 -0.39 6.91
N ALA A 99 10.48 -1.42 6.44
CA ALA A 99 10.70 -2.65 7.20
C ALA A 99 11.56 -2.43 8.45
N ASP A 100 12.53 -1.52 8.39
CA ASP A 100 13.47 -1.28 9.49
C ASP A 100 12.96 -0.24 10.49
N GLY A 101 12.02 0.62 10.07
CA GLY A 101 11.46 1.66 10.94
C GLY A 101 12.51 2.71 11.25
N SER A 102 13.33 3.04 10.26
CA SER A 102 14.43 3.99 10.38
C SER A 102 14.02 5.39 10.84
N GLY A 103 12.73 5.71 10.84
CA GLY A 103 12.23 7.07 11.07
C GLY A 103 12.52 7.99 9.88
N THR A 104 12.77 7.43 8.69
CA THR A 104 12.92 8.19 7.45
C THR A 104 12.34 7.45 6.26
N ALA A 105 11.70 8.18 5.35
CA ALA A 105 11.16 7.60 4.12
C ALA A 105 12.25 7.15 3.11
N LYS A 106 13.53 7.43 3.36
CA LYS A 106 14.61 7.19 2.38
C LYS A 106 14.97 5.72 2.19
N THR A 107 14.79 4.89 3.21
CA THR A 107 15.10 3.45 3.16
C THR A 107 13.87 2.60 2.88
N ALA A 108 12.68 3.21 2.91
CA ALA A 108 11.43 2.54 2.61
C ALA A 108 11.41 2.08 1.14
N ILE A 109 10.94 0.85 0.91
CA ILE A 109 10.84 0.26 -0.42
C ILE A 109 9.47 0.60 -0.98
N GLN A 110 9.44 1.41 -2.03
CA GLN A 110 8.21 1.63 -2.78
C GLN A 110 7.78 0.33 -3.46
N PHE A 111 6.50 0.00 -3.33
CA PHE A 111 5.92 -1.22 -3.94
C PHE A 111 4.67 -0.93 -4.76
N ALA A 112 4.07 0.26 -4.60
CA ALA A 112 2.96 0.66 -5.43
C ALA A 112 2.88 2.17 -5.68
N VAL A 113 2.07 2.53 -6.67
CA VAL A 113 1.57 3.88 -6.94
C VAL A 113 0.05 3.81 -7.06
N ILE A 114 -0.65 4.66 -6.31
CA ILE A 114 -2.10 4.84 -6.40
C ILE A 114 -2.37 6.06 -7.28
N ASP A 115 -2.80 5.83 -8.51
CA ASP A 115 -2.95 6.90 -9.50
C ASP A 115 -4.07 7.88 -9.14
N THR A 116 -5.10 7.41 -8.43
CA THR A 116 -6.24 8.23 -7.98
C THR A 116 -5.89 9.19 -6.86
N LYS A 117 -4.79 8.91 -6.13
CA LYS A 117 -4.32 9.71 -4.99
C LYS A 117 -5.38 9.92 -3.91
N VAL A 118 -6.29 8.97 -3.77
CA VAL A 118 -7.33 9.02 -2.75
C VAL A 118 -6.70 9.11 -1.36
N MET A 119 -7.36 9.80 -0.44
CA MET A 119 -6.92 9.84 0.95
C MET A 119 -7.02 8.44 1.53
N LEU A 120 -5.94 7.99 2.17
CA LEU A 120 -5.90 6.71 2.86
C LEU A 120 -5.70 6.90 4.35
N THR A 121 -6.13 5.88 5.07
CA THR A 121 -5.89 5.67 6.48
C THR A 121 -5.38 4.26 6.69
N HIS A 122 -4.99 3.94 7.92
CA HIS A 122 -4.64 2.57 8.28
C HIS A 122 -5.80 1.57 8.07
N ALA A 123 -7.05 2.02 8.00
CA ALA A 123 -8.21 1.14 7.83
C ALA A 123 -8.32 0.55 6.41
N ASP A 124 -7.61 1.12 5.43
CA ASP A 124 -7.61 0.63 4.04
C ASP A 124 -6.65 -0.55 3.85
N PHE A 125 -5.99 -1.00 4.93
CA PHE A 125 -4.94 -2.02 4.89
C PHE A 125 -5.27 -3.22 5.77
N LEU A 126 -5.12 -4.41 5.17
CA LEU A 126 -5.20 -5.70 5.85
C LEU A 126 -3.88 -6.44 5.73
N VAL A 127 -3.39 -7.03 6.83
CA VAL A 127 -2.18 -7.87 6.83
C VAL A 127 -2.59 -9.33 6.99
N ALA A 128 -2.30 -10.17 5.99
CA ALA A 128 -2.76 -11.57 5.91
C ALA A 128 -1.61 -12.57 5.73
#